data_AF-Q235S6-F1
#
_entry.id   AF-Q235S6-F1
#
_cell.length_a   1.000
_cell.length_b   1.000
_cell.length_c   1.000
_cell.angle_alpha   90.00
_cell.angle_beta   90.00
_cell.angle_gamma   90.00
#
_symmetry.space_group_name_H-M   'P 1'
#
loop_
_entity.id
_entity.type
_entity.pdbx_description
1 polymer ?
#
loop_
_entity_poly.entity_id
_entity_poly.type
_entity_poly.pdbx_seq_one_letter_code
_entity_poly.pdbx_strand_id
1 'polypeptide(L)'
;MNILKLLIVSLLVSQIFAAADATCTGTGCASPANCPAPPTVTPPLTMTWANGVASGKCALSACPTGGATFTGASDPFCQSCPGTPSGSVQAVFANVAGTACVAAGATCGAGRAANTWTNSDCLACYGNTQQYAKADRSACQANPIPGADATCTGTGCASPANCPAPPTVTPTMTMTWANGVASGKCALSACPTGGATFTGASDPFCQSCPGTPSGSVQAVFANVAGTACVAAGATCGAGRAANTWTNSDCLACYGNTQQYAKADRSACQANPIPGADATCTGTGCASPANCPAPPTVTPSMTLTWGNGVTSGKCALSTCPTGGATFTGASDPFCQSCPGTPSGSVQAVFANVAGTACVAAGATCGAGRAANTWTNSDCLACYGNTQQYAKADRSACQANPIPGADVTCTGSGCASPANCPAPPTVTPTMTLTWGNGVNSGKCALNTCPTGGATFTGATDLFCQSCPGTANGSVQAVFANTAGNACVAAGATCGNGRTANTWTNSDCLACNGNTSQYAKTDRSGCQATAPTSSSSSNSMIFLSSVLFLITFLF
;
A
#
# COMPACT_ATOMS: atom_id res chain seq x y z
N MET A 1 31.58 32.47 -58.92
CA MET A 1 31.10 32.27 -57.53
C MET A 1 29.66 32.73 -57.26
N ASN A 2 29.00 33.49 -58.16
CA ASN A 2 27.62 33.97 -57.96
C ASN A 2 26.53 33.00 -58.46
N ILE A 3 26.79 32.19 -59.50
CA ILE A 3 25.83 31.21 -60.03
C ILE A 3 25.57 30.06 -59.06
N LEU A 4 26.60 29.60 -58.32
CA LEU A 4 26.45 28.53 -57.32
C LEU A 4 25.63 28.98 -56.11
N LYS A 5 25.77 30.25 -55.67
CA LYS A 5 24.92 30.81 -54.60
C LYS A 5 23.47 30.96 -55.07
N LEU A 6 23.23 31.34 -56.32
CA LEU A 6 21.88 31.42 -56.89
C LEU A 6 21.23 30.04 -57.01
N LEU A 7 21.98 29.02 -57.42
CA LEU A 7 21.52 27.63 -57.46
C LEU A 7 21.25 27.04 -56.07
N ILE A 8 22.09 27.33 -55.08
CA ILE A 8 21.89 26.88 -53.69
C ILE A 8 20.67 27.58 -53.06
N VAL A 9 20.48 28.88 -53.29
CA VAL A 9 19.29 29.60 -52.84
C VAL A 9 18.04 29.08 -53.55
N SER A 10 18.10 28.81 -54.86
CA SER A 10 16.96 28.25 -55.59
C SER A 10 16.66 26.79 -55.19
N LEU A 11 17.66 25.98 -54.83
CA LEU A 11 17.44 24.62 -54.29
C LEU A 11 16.88 24.66 -52.86
N LEU A 12 17.35 25.60 -52.02
CA LEU A 12 16.83 25.78 -50.66
C LEU A 12 15.40 26.32 -50.67
N VAL A 13 15.03 27.22 -51.57
CA VAL A 13 13.64 27.71 -51.72
C VAL A 13 12.71 26.57 -52.19
N SER A 14 13.18 25.66 -53.05
CA SER A 14 12.41 24.48 -53.47
C SER A 14 12.22 23.42 -52.39
N GLN A 15 13.10 23.36 -51.37
CA GLN A 15 12.98 22.39 -50.27
C GLN A 15 12.16 22.89 -49.07
N ILE A 16 11.82 24.18 -49.02
CA ILE A 16 11.05 24.75 -47.90
C ILE A 16 9.54 24.45 -48.00
N PHE A 17 9.04 23.95 -49.14
CA PHE A 17 7.60 23.71 -49.36
C PHE A 17 7.29 22.33 -49.94
N ALA A 18 8.09 21.31 -49.63
CA ALA A 18 7.70 19.94 -49.93
C ALA A 18 6.49 19.58 -49.06
N ALA A 19 5.38 19.22 -49.71
CA ALA A 19 4.21 18.71 -49.01
C ALA A 19 4.60 17.45 -48.23
N ALA A 20 4.13 17.36 -47.00
CA ALA A 20 4.32 16.20 -46.15
C ALA A 20 3.29 15.12 -46.48
N ASP A 21 3.58 13.90 -46.02
CA ASP A 21 2.66 12.78 -46.14
C ASP A 21 1.51 12.91 -45.14
N ALA A 22 0.29 12.78 -45.65
CA ALA A 22 -0.95 12.78 -44.90
C ALA A 22 -1.63 11.40 -44.94
N THR A 23 -2.41 11.12 -43.90
CA THR A 23 -3.21 9.89 -43.80
C THR A 23 -4.64 10.15 -44.28
N CYS A 24 -5.04 9.47 -45.33
CA CYS A 24 -6.40 9.48 -45.87
C CYS A 24 -7.16 8.19 -45.48
N THR A 25 -8.49 8.18 -45.57
CA THR A 25 -9.35 7.09 -45.05
C THR A 25 -9.49 5.89 -45.99
N GLY A 26 -8.85 5.89 -47.17
CA GLY A 26 -8.97 4.82 -48.17
C GLY A 26 -7.69 4.58 -48.98
N THR A 27 -7.74 3.61 -49.90
CA THR A 27 -6.61 3.23 -50.76
C THR A 27 -6.57 4.08 -52.03
N GLY A 28 -5.57 4.96 -52.12
CA GLY A 28 -5.31 5.81 -53.28
C GLY A 28 -5.70 7.27 -53.06
N CYS A 29 -4.90 8.19 -53.60
CA CYS A 29 -4.96 9.61 -53.24
C CYS A 29 -5.85 10.45 -54.16
N ALA A 30 -6.13 10.00 -55.39
CA ALA A 30 -6.85 10.80 -56.38
C ALA A 30 -8.38 10.82 -56.20
N SER A 31 -8.95 9.92 -55.38
CA SER A 31 -10.40 9.83 -55.19
C SER A 31 -10.88 10.74 -54.04
N PRO A 32 -11.89 11.60 -54.26
CA PRO A 32 -12.53 12.38 -53.20
C PRO A 32 -13.16 11.53 -52.08
N ALA A 33 -13.39 10.24 -52.34
CA ALA A 33 -13.88 9.30 -51.32
C ALA A 33 -12.79 8.91 -50.30
N ASN A 34 -11.51 9.06 -50.68
CA ASN A 34 -10.38 8.64 -49.86
C ASN A 34 -9.75 9.83 -49.13
N CYS A 35 -9.54 10.95 -49.82
CA CYS A 35 -9.05 12.20 -49.24
C CYS A 35 -10.11 13.30 -49.38
N PRO A 36 -10.35 14.12 -48.33
CA PRO A 36 -11.24 15.26 -48.43
C PRO A 36 -10.84 16.21 -49.56
N ALA A 37 -11.81 16.89 -50.17
CA ALA A 37 -11.52 17.94 -51.13
C ALA A 37 -10.57 18.98 -50.51
N PRO A 38 -9.52 19.42 -51.23
CA PRO A 38 -8.65 20.48 -50.75
C PRO A 38 -9.46 21.76 -50.43
N PRO A 39 -9.04 22.56 -49.44
CA PRO A 39 -9.76 23.76 -49.07
C PRO A 39 -9.76 24.80 -50.19
N THR A 40 -10.70 25.74 -50.14
CA THR A 40 -10.68 26.91 -51.03
C THR A 40 -9.66 27.90 -50.47
N VAL A 41 -8.67 28.28 -51.25
CA VAL A 41 -7.57 29.18 -50.84
C VAL A 41 -7.68 30.51 -51.55
N THR A 42 -7.39 31.60 -50.84
CA THR A 42 -7.23 32.95 -51.41
C THR A 42 -5.82 33.46 -51.13
N PRO A 43 -5.02 33.80 -52.15
CA PRO A 43 -5.31 33.72 -53.59
C PRO A 43 -5.49 32.27 -54.10
N PRO A 44 -6.23 32.06 -55.22
CA PRO A 44 -6.52 30.72 -55.73
C PRO A 44 -5.25 29.91 -56.01
N LEU A 45 -5.22 28.68 -55.48
CA LEU A 45 -4.15 27.72 -55.70
C LEU A 45 -4.78 26.39 -56.12
N THR A 46 -4.36 25.84 -57.26
CA THR A 46 -4.76 24.51 -57.68
C THR A 46 -3.99 23.48 -56.86
N MET A 47 -4.73 22.70 -56.07
CA MET A 47 -4.18 21.63 -55.24
C MET A 47 -4.79 20.31 -55.66
N THR A 48 -3.95 19.31 -55.87
CA THR A 48 -4.37 17.94 -56.23
C THR A 48 -3.68 16.95 -55.32
N TRP A 49 -4.42 15.96 -54.85
CA TRP A 49 -3.85 14.86 -54.08
C TRP A 49 -3.07 13.91 -54.99
N ALA A 50 -1.85 13.60 -54.58
CA ALA A 50 -0.96 12.64 -55.22
C ALA A 50 -0.49 11.61 -54.18
N ASN A 51 0.12 10.52 -54.67
CA ASN A 51 0.75 9.54 -53.77
C ASN A 51 1.91 10.21 -53.04
N GLY A 52 1.94 10.03 -51.72
CA GLY A 52 3.01 10.50 -50.84
C GLY A 52 4.31 9.71 -51.03
N VAL A 53 5.35 10.12 -50.32
CA VAL A 53 6.66 9.44 -50.35
C VAL A 53 6.63 8.11 -49.58
N ALA A 54 5.82 8.02 -48.53
CA ALA A 54 5.56 6.78 -47.81
C ALA A 54 4.42 5.99 -48.47
N SER A 55 4.61 4.67 -48.57
CA SER A 55 3.60 3.76 -49.11
C SER A 55 2.27 3.89 -48.35
N GLY A 56 1.18 4.06 -49.12
CA GLY A 56 -0.17 4.22 -48.57
C GLY A 56 -0.50 5.59 -47.98
N LYS A 57 0.38 6.59 -48.13
CA LYS A 57 0.12 7.99 -47.75
C LYS A 57 -0.13 8.86 -48.97
N CYS A 58 -0.68 10.05 -48.73
CA CYS A 58 -1.03 11.02 -49.76
C CYS A 58 -0.38 12.37 -49.48
N ALA A 59 -0.01 13.11 -50.50
CA ALA A 59 0.51 14.46 -50.37
C ALA A 59 -0.18 15.40 -51.38
N LEU A 60 -0.34 16.66 -51.02
CA LEU A 60 -0.84 17.69 -51.92
C LEU A 60 0.28 18.16 -52.86
N SER A 61 -0.08 18.43 -54.12
CA SER A 61 0.88 18.91 -55.13
C SER A 61 1.44 20.30 -54.83
N ALA A 62 0.76 21.10 -54.01
CA ALA A 62 1.21 22.42 -53.56
C ALA A 62 0.56 22.77 -52.21
N CYS A 63 1.27 23.58 -51.42
CA CYS A 63 0.77 24.16 -50.17
C CYS A 63 0.66 25.68 -50.28
N PRO A 64 -0.34 26.30 -49.62
CA PRO A 64 -0.46 27.76 -49.58
C PRO A 64 0.77 28.41 -48.95
N THR A 65 1.20 29.56 -49.46
CA THR A 65 2.27 30.35 -48.85
C THR A 65 1.76 31.07 -47.59
N GLY A 66 2.69 31.44 -46.70
CA GLY A 66 2.36 32.18 -45.48
C GLY A 66 1.58 33.45 -45.78
N GLY A 67 0.41 33.61 -45.13
CA GLY A 67 -0.51 34.73 -45.33
C GLY A 67 -1.74 34.44 -46.20
N ALA A 68 -1.82 33.26 -46.83
CA ALA A 68 -3.04 32.82 -47.51
C ALA A 68 -4.16 32.52 -46.50
N THR A 69 -5.40 32.86 -46.88
CA THR A 69 -6.60 32.45 -46.11
C THR A 69 -7.27 31.28 -46.81
N PHE A 70 -7.84 30.36 -46.04
CA PHE A 70 -8.53 29.21 -46.61
C PHE A 70 -9.77 28.82 -45.82
N THR A 71 -10.72 28.18 -46.48
CA THR A 71 -11.95 27.63 -45.88
C THR A 71 -12.13 26.16 -46.29
N GLY A 72 -12.57 25.34 -45.35
CA GLY A 72 -12.73 23.90 -45.54
C GLY A 72 -11.45 23.09 -45.30
N ALA A 73 -10.52 23.58 -44.49
CA ALA A 73 -9.35 22.81 -44.09
C ALA A 73 -9.75 21.52 -43.35
N SER A 74 -8.97 20.48 -43.56
CA SER A 74 -9.14 19.17 -42.93
C SER A 74 -7.81 18.69 -42.35
N ASP A 75 -7.83 17.71 -41.44
CA ASP A 75 -6.60 17.16 -40.87
C ASP A 75 -5.65 16.59 -41.94
N PRO A 76 -6.10 15.87 -42.98
CA PRO A 76 -5.20 15.46 -44.05
C PRO A 76 -4.56 16.66 -44.75
N PHE A 77 -5.31 17.73 -45.02
CA PHE A 77 -4.73 18.96 -45.59
C PHE A 77 -3.65 19.53 -44.67
N CYS A 78 -3.91 19.65 -43.36
CA CYS A 78 -2.94 20.20 -42.42
C CYS A 78 -1.75 19.28 -42.13
N GLN A 79 -1.90 17.97 -42.29
CA GLN A 79 -0.77 17.03 -42.27
C GLN A 79 0.11 17.22 -43.50
N SER A 80 -0.50 17.42 -44.67
CA SER A 80 0.25 17.59 -45.92
C SER A 80 0.86 18.98 -46.08
N CYS A 81 0.17 19.99 -45.55
CA CYS A 81 0.60 21.38 -45.53
C CYS A 81 0.60 21.91 -44.08
N PRO A 82 1.58 21.51 -43.26
CA PRO A 82 1.64 21.93 -41.86
C PRO A 82 1.71 23.44 -41.70
N GLY A 83 0.97 23.97 -40.73
CA GLY A 83 1.07 25.36 -40.31
C GLY A 83 2.37 25.66 -39.55
N THR A 84 2.49 26.87 -39.03
CA THR A 84 3.62 27.24 -38.16
C THR A 84 3.54 26.45 -36.84
N PRO A 85 4.62 25.74 -36.44
CA PRO A 85 4.64 25.02 -35.16
C PRO A 85 4.47 25.95 -33.95
N SER A 86 3.94 25.41 -32.85
CA SER A 86 3.92 26.07 -31.54
C SER A 86 4.81 25.30 -30.58
N GLY A 87 6.00 25.83 -30.30
CA GLY A 87 7.04 25.10 -29.56
C GLY A 87 7.45 23.82 -30.29
N SER A 88 7.34 22.67 -29.60
CA SER A 88 7.64 21.34 -30.17
C SER A 88 6.43 20.69 -30.87
N VAL A 89 5.27 21.32 -30.89
CA VAL A 89 4.03 20.74 -31.46
C VAL A 89 3.81 21.26 -32.87
N GLN A 90 3.74 20.35 -33.84
CA GLN A 90 3.51 20.67 -35.24
C GLN A 90 2.03 21.00 -35.49
N ALA A 91 1.75 22.02 -36.31
CA ALA A 91 0.39 22.45 -36.62
C ALA A 91 -0.24 21.61 -37.75
N VAL A 92 -0.60 20.36 -37.41
CA VAL A 92 -1.06 19.34 -38.37
C VAL A 92 -2.55 19.02 -38.31
N PHE A 93 -3.31 19.69 -37.45
CA PHE A 93 -4.76 19.48 -37.32
C PHE A 93 -5.53 20.71 -37.79
N ALA A 94 -6.66 20.52 -38.45
CA ALA A 94 -7.52 21.65 -38.82
C ALA A 94 -8.32 22.11 -37.60
N ASN A 95 -8.45 23.42 -37.41
CA ASN A 95 -9.39 23.95 -36.42
C ASN A 95 -10.85 23.65 -36.80
N VAL A 96 -11.79 23.79 -35.86
CA VAL A 96 -13.20 23.43 -36.10
C VAL A 96 -13.88 24.31 -37.14
N ALA A 97 -13.41 25.55 -37.29
CA ALA A 97 -13.88 26.46 -38.33
C ALA A 97 -13.37 26.09 -39.74
N GLY A 98 -12.41 25.18 -39.87
CA GLY A 98 -11.79 24.81 -41.14
C GLY A 98 -11.02 25.96 -41.79
N THR A 99 -10.48 26.89 -40.98
CA THR A 99 -9.82 28.13 -41.44
C THR A 99 -8.33 28.20 -41.14
N ALA A 100 -7.80 27.30 -40.29
CA ALA A 100 -6.39 27.27 -39.94
C ALA A 100 -5.92 25.85 -39.59
N CYS A 101 -4.61 25.63 -39.74
CA CYS A 101 -3.92 24.47 -39.20
C CYS A 101 -3.31 24.82 -37.84
N VAL A 102 -3.56 24.02 -36.82
CA VAL A 102 -3.29 24.34 -35.43
C VAL A 102 -2.46 23.25 -34.74
N ALA A 103 -1.60 23.70 -33.83
CA ALA A 103 -0.72 22.84 -33.04
C ALA A 103 -1.47 22.31 -31.81
N ALA A 104 -2.34 21.33 -32.03
CA ALA A 104 -3.06 20.59 -30.99
C ALA A 104 -2.44 19.22 -30.74
N GLY A 105 -2.65 18.64 -29.56
CA GLY A 105 -2.18 17.29 -29.24
C GLY A 105 -2.94 16.15 -29.95
N ALA A 106 -4.11 16.46 -30.51
CA ALA A 106 -4.96 15.54 -31.27
C ALA A 106 -5.86 16.32 -32.25
N THR A 107 -6.60 15.60 -33.09
CA THR A 107 -7.61 16.19 -33.98
C THR A 107 -8.62 17.06 -33.24
N CYS A 108 -9.03 18.17 -33.86
CA CYS A 108 -10.09 19.04 -33.36
C CYS A 108 -11.50 18.56 -33.72
N GLY A 109 -11.62 17.52 -34.56
CA GLY A 109 -12.89 17.02 -35.08
C GLY A 109 -13.53 15.90 -34.27
N ALA A 110 -14.60 15.32 -34.83
CA ALA A 110 -15.39 14.24 -34.22
C ALA A 110 -14.59 12.94 -33.97
N GLY A 111 -13.40 12.80 -34.56
CA GLY A 111 -12.50 11.66 -34.34
C GLY A 111 -11.66 11.75 -33.06
N ARG A 112 -11.77 12.83 -32.29
CA ARG A 112 -11.00 12.96 -31.05
C ARG A 112 -11.51 12.01 -29.99
N ALA A 113 -10.61 11.25 -29.37
CA ALA A 113 -10.96 10.39 -28.23
C ALA A 113 -11.58 11.22 -27.09
N ALA A 114 -12.68 10.72 -26.52
CA ALA A 114 -13.34 11.36 -25.39
C ALA A 114 -12.38 11.56 -24.21
N ASN A 115 -12.60 12.59 -23.40
CA ASN A 115 -11.85 12.89 -22.18
C ASN A 115 -10.37 13.25 -22.39
N THR A 116 -10.00 13.69 -23.60
CA THR A 116 -8.63 14.08 -23.94
C THR A 116 -8.44 15.58 -24.17
N TRP A 117 -9.50 16.39 -24.08
CA TRP A 117 -9.39 17.84 -24.29
C TRP A 117 -8.54 18.53 -23.20
N THR A 118 -7.63 19.39 -23.63
CA THR A 118 -6.92 20.34 -22.77
C THR A 118 -7.33 21.76 -23.13
N ASN A 119 -7.12 22.73 -22.22
CA ASN A 119 -7.39 24.14 -22.52
C ASN A 119 -6.56 24.64 -23.71
N SER A 120 -5.30 24.17 -23.84
CA SER A 120 -4.45 24.49 -24.98
C SER A 120 -5.09 24.01 -26.29
N ASP A 121 -5.61 22.78 -26.31
CA ASP A 121 -6.28 22.25 -27.49
C ASP A 121 -7.59 22.98 -27.77
N CYS A 122 -8.36 23.32 -26.75
CA CYS A 122 -9.61 24.05 -26.90
C CYS A 122 -9.39 25.44 -27.51
N LEU A 123 -8.40 26.18 -27.00
CA LEU A 123 -7.98 27.46 -27.58
C LEU A 123 -7.48 27.29 -29.02
N ALA A 124 -6.67 26.27 -29.29
CA ALA A 124 -6.18 26.00 -30.64
C ALA A 124 -7.32 25.65 -31.62
N CYS A 125 -8.23 24.76 -31.22
CA CYS A 125 -9.27 24.21 -32.08
C CYS A 125 -10.49 25.12 -32.27
N TYR A 126 -10.87 25.90 -31.26
CA TYR A 126 -12.08 26.73 -31.26
C TYR A 126 -11.79 28.23 -31.11
N GLY A 127 -10.54 28.62 -30.88
CA GLY A 127 -10.20 30.00 -30.54
C GLY A 127 -10.88 30.45 -29.25
N ASN A 128 -11.09 31.76 -29.15
CA ASN A 128 -11.68 32.38 -27.95
C ASN A 128 -13.16 32.04 -27.74
N THR A 129 -13.82 31.38 -28.70
CA THR A 129 -15.24 31.00 -28.56
C THR A 129 -15.44 29.83 -27.61
N GLN A 130 -14.47 28.91 -27.50
CA GLN A 130 -14.50 27.77 -26.59
C GLN A 130 -13.09 27.42 -26.13
N GLN A 131 -12.45 28.31 -25.37
CA GLN A 131 -11.03 28.16 -25.02
C GLN A 131 -10.75 27.23 -23.83
N TYR A 132 -11.77 26.69 -23.16
CA TYR A 132 -11.60 25.86 -21.97
C TYR A 132 -12.13 24.44 -22.19
N ALA A 133 -11.36 23.44 -21.78
CA ALA A 133 -11.87 22.07 -21.69
C ALA A 133 -12.87 21.97 -20.53
N LYS A 134 -13.91 21.16 -20.70
CA LYS A 134 -14.79 20.75 -19.59
C LYS A 134 -14.01 19.97 -18.53
N ALA A 135 -14.54 19.89 -17.30
CA ALA A 135 -13.87 19.23 -16.17
C ALA A 135 -13.58 17.73 -16.44
N ASP A 136 -14.52 17.07 -17.10
CA ASP A 136 -14.41 15.67 -17.56
C ASP A 136 -13.54 15.52 -18.83
N ARG A 137 -13.06 16.63 -19.40
CA ARG A 137 -12.31 16.71 -20.66
C ARG A 137 -13.08 16.21 -21.88
N SER A 138 -14.41 16.13 -21.83
CA SER A 138 -15.24 15.57 -22.89
C SER A 138 -15.43 16.51 -24.09
N ALA A 139 -15.39 17.83 -23.86
CA ALA A 139 -15.54 18.85 -24.89
C ALA A 139 -14.89 20.18 -24.47
N CYS A 140 -14.98 21.19 -25.34
CA CYS A 140 -14.64 22.57 -25.04
C CYS A 140 -15.87 23.40 -24.64
N GLN A 141 -15.63 24.52 -23.97
CA GLN A 141 -16.64 25.47 -23.53
C GLN A 141 -16.07 26.90 -23.51
N ALA A 142 -16.95 27.89 -23.65
CA ALA A 142 -16.62 29.31 -23.71
C ALA A 142 -16.09 29.87 -22.38
N ASN A 143 -16.68 29.41 -21.27
CA ASN A 143 -16.38 29.93 -19.94
C ASN A 143 -15.47 28.96 -19.18
N PRO A 144 -14.60 29.46 -18.28
CA PRO A 144 -13.84 28.59 -17.39
C PRO A 144 -14.81 27.72 -16.58
N ILE A 145 -14.38 26.51 -16.24
CA ILE A 145 -15.15 25.67 -15.32
C ILE A 145 -15.23 26.43 -13.99
N PRO A 146 -16.44 26.64 -13.41
CA PRO A 146 -16.55 26.98 -12.01
C PRO A 146 -15.75 25.97 -11.19
N GLY A 147 -15.06 26.43 -10.16
CA GLY A 147 -14.31 25.54 -9.29
C GLY A 147 -15.21 24.47 -8.67
N ALA A 148 -14.61 23.37 -8.24
CA ALA A 148 -15.32 22.35 -7.48
C ALA A 148 -15.83 22.91 -6.14
N ASP A 149 -16.74 22.17 -5.52
CA ASP A 149 -17.25 22.49 -4.20
C ASP A 149 -16.14 22.40 -3.16
N ALA A 150 -15.89 23.52 -2.50
CA ALA A 150 -14.97 23.67 -1.38
C ALA A 150 -15.74 23.86 -0.07
N THR A 151 -15.12 23.43 1.02
CA THR A 151 -15.65 23.61 2.37
C THR A 151 -15.11 24.91 2.96
N CYS A 152 -16.01 25.86 3.20
CA CYS A 152 -15.75 27.12 3.90
C CYS A 152 -16.22 27.05 5.36
N THR A 153 -15.77 27.95 6.22
CA THR A 153 -16.02 27.90 7.67
C THR A 153 -17.41 28.40 8.10
N GLY A 154 -18.25 28.90 7.17
CA GLY A 154 -19.57 29.44 7.48
C GLY A 154 -20.61 29.28 6.37
N THR A 155 -21.86 29.63 6.66
CA THR A 155 -22.99 29.59 5.73
C THR A 155 -23.02 30.86 4.87
N GLY A 156 -22.39 30.82 3.70
CA GLY A 156 -22.49 31.86 2.68
C GLY A 156 -21.14 32.18 2.03
N CYS A 157 -21.07 32.08 0.70
CA CYS A 157 -19.79 32.06 0.00
C CYS A 157 -19.21 33.45 -0.29
N ALA A 158 -20.04 34.49 -0.35
CA ALA A 158 -19.60 35.83 -0.72
C ALA A 158 -18.88 36.61 0.41
N SER A 159 -18.95 36.16 1.67
CA SER A 159 -18.34 36.85 2.80
C SER A 159 -16.89 36.39 3.03
N PRO A 160 -15.91 37.32 3.11
CA PRO A 160 -14.53 36.99 3.49
C PRO A 160 -14.39 36.32 4.87
N ALA A 161 -15.41 36.44 5.73
CA ALA A 161 -15.43 35.77 7.03
C ALA A 161 -15.72 34.26 6.92
N ASN A 162 -16.31 33.81 5.81
CA ASN A 162 -16.69 32.42 5.59
C ASN A 162 -15.69 31.70 4.68
N CYS A 163 -15.25 32.36 3.59
CA CYS A 163 -14.23 31.83 2.69
C CYS A 163 -13.02 32.77 2.66
N PRO A 164 -11.77 32.25 2.71
CA PRO A 164 -10.58 33.07 2.56
C PRO A 164 -10.61 33.86 1.25
N ALA A 165 -10.00 35.04 1.24
CA ALA A 165 -9.83 35.80 0.00
C ALA A 165 -9.14 34.92 -1.06
N PRO A 166 -9.63 34.91 -2.32
CA PRO A 166 -8.95 34.19 -3.39
C PRO A 166 -7.50 34.66 -3.55
N PRO A 167 -6.56 33.79 -3.97
CA PRO A 167 -5.16 34.15 -4.10
C PRO A 167 -4.95 35.18 -5.22
N THR A 168 -3.84 35.90 -5.15
CA THR A 168 -3.42 36.77 -6.25
C THR A 168 -2.79 35.91 -7.34
N VAL A 169 -3.33 35.95 -8.56
CA VAL A 169 -2.89 35.11 -9.69
C VAL A 169 -2.17 35.97 -10.73
N THR A 170 -1.11 35.43 -11.32
CA THR A 170 -0.41 36.01 -12.50
C THR A 170 -0.43 34.99 -13.65
N PRO A 171 -0.96 35.36 -14.84
CA PRO A 171 -1.58 36.64 -15.20
C PRO A 171 -2.86 36.94 -14.39
N THR A 172 -3.19 38.22 -14.22
CA THR A 172 -4.28 38.68 -13.35
C THR A 172 -5.62 38.08 -13.77
N MET A 173 -6.31 37.49 -12.80
CA MET A 173 -7.60 36.84 -12.99
C MET A 173 -8.52 37.20 -11.82
N THR A 174 -9.70 37.71 -12.13
CA THR A 174 -10.71 38.00 -11.11
C THR A 174 -11.41 36.71 -10.72
N MET A 175 -11.33 36.35 -9.44
CA MET A 175 -12.01 35.18 -8.87
C MET A 175 -12.93 35.66 -7.75
N THR A 176 -14.13 35.12 -7.71
CA THR A 176 -15.12 35.42 -6.68
C THR A 176 -15.75 34.13 -6.20
N TRP A 177 -15.93 34.00 -4.88
CA TRP A 177 -16.65 32.88 -4.32
C TRP A 177 -18.15 32.99 -4.60
N ALA A 178 -18.73 31.88 -5.06
CA ALA A 178 -20.15 31.71 -5.31
C ALA A 178 -20.65 30.44 -4.59
N ASN A 179 -21.97 30.26 -4.51
CA ASN A 179 -22.55 29.03 -3.99
C ASN A 179 -22.16 27.85 -4.89
N GLY A 180 -21.67 26.79 -4.25
CA GLY A 180 -21.36 25.53 -4.90
C GLY A 180 -22.62 24.77 -5.35
N VAL A 181 -22.41 23.62 -5.99
CA VAL A 181 -23.51 22.75 -6.44
C VAL A 181 -24.15 22.00 -5.26
N ALA A 182 -23.35 21.61 -4.26
CA ALA A 182 -23.86 21.04 -3.02
C ALA A 182 -24.29 22.12 -2.03
N SER A 183 -25.40 21.87 -1.34
CA SER A 183 -25.92 22.76 -0.30
C SER A 183 -24.85 23.02 0.78
N GLY A 184 -24.62 24.30 1.09
CA GLY A 184 -23.64 24.74 2.09
C GLY A 184 -22.17 24.68 1.63
N LYS A 185 -21.89 24.38 0.36
CA LYS A 185 -20.54 24.46 -0.22
C LYS A 185 -20.35 25.71 -1.06
N CYS A 186 -19.09 26.05 -1.31
CA CYS A 186 -18.71 27.22 -2.08
C CYS A 186 -17.80 26.84 -3.25
N ALA A 187 -17.93 27.53 -4.37
CA ALA A 187 -17.10 27.32 -5.55
C ALA A 187 -16.54 28.66 -6.03
N LEU A 188 -15.31 28.67 -6.54
CA LEU A 188 -14.76 29.84 -7.21
C LEU A 188 -15.39 30.00 -8.59
N SER A 189 -15.66 31.24 -8.99
CA SER A 189 -16.24 31.54 -10.30
C SER A 189 -15.39 31.06 -11.47
N ALA A 190 -14.08 30.91 -11.26
CA ALA A 190 -13.16 30.33 -12.22
C ALA A 190 -11.85 29.91 -11.54
N CYS A 191 -11.13 28.97 -12.16
CA CYS A 191 -9.83 28.49 -11.70
C CYS A 191 -8.69 28.92 -12.64
N PRO A 192 -7.48 29.20 -12.11
CA PRO A 192 -6.31 29.48 -12.92
C PRO A 192 -5.98 28.33 -13.87
N THR A 193 -5.53 28.65 -15.08
CA THR A 193 -5.06 27.65 -16.04
C THR A 193 -3.64 27.17 -15.71
N GLY A 194 -3.25 25.99 -16.21
CA GLY A 194 -1.91 25.45 -16.01
C GLY A 194 -0.82 26.42 -16.47
N GLY A 195 0.16 26.69 -15.59
CA GLY A 195 1.24 27.66 -15.81
C GLY A 195 1.05 29.01 -15.10
N ALA A 196 -0.13 29.27 -14.52
CA ALA A 196 -0.32 30.43 -13.66
C ALA A 196 0.48 30.30 -12.35
N THR A 197 0.99 31.42 -11.86
CA THR A 197 1.60 31.51 -10.52
C THR A 197 0.63 32.23 -9.59
N PHE A 198 0.58 31.83 -8.33
CA PHE A 198 -0.30 32.47 -7.36
C PHE A 198 0.33 32.58 -5.98
N THR A 199 -0.12 33.56 -5.20
CA THR A 199 0.27 33.77 -3.80
C THR A 199 -0.97 33.93 -2.92
N GLY A 200 -0.92 33.35 -1.73
CA GLY A 200 -2.06 33.33 -0.80
C GLY A 200 -3.05 32.18 -1.04
N ALA A 201 -2.63 31.07 -1.65
CA ALA A 201 -3.47 29.89 -1.77
C ALA A 201 -3.89 29.37 -0.39
N SER A 202 -5.12 28.87 -0.32
CA SER A 202 -5.71 28.28 0.87
C SER A 202 -6.32 26.92 0.54
N ASP A 203 -6.58 26.08 1.54
CA ASP A 203 -7.22 24.77 1.32
C ASP A 203 -8.56 24.90 0.60
N PRO A 204 -9.47 25.84 0.94
CA PRO A 204 -10.68 26.03 0.15
C PRO A 204 -10.39 26.38 -1.31
N PHE A 205 -9.42 27.26 -1.58
CA PHE A 205 -9.01 27.55 -2.96
C PHE A 205 -8.53 26.29 -3.68
N CYS A 206 -7.70 25.46 -3.05
CA CYS A 206 -7.19 24.22 -3.64
C CYS A 206 -8.23 23.11 -3.76
N GLN A 207 -9.26 23.10 -2.90
CA GLN A 207 -10.42 22.22 -3.08
C GLN A 207 -11.24 22.66 -4.29
N SER A 208 -11.45 23.96 -4.45
CA SER A 208 -12.22 24.51 -5.58
C SER A 208 -11.45 24.45 -6.90
N CYS A 209 -10.14 24.67 -6.83
CA CYS A 209 -9.22 24.65 -7.96
C CYS A 209 -8.07 23.67 -7.70
N PRO A 210 -8.32 22.35 -7.78
CA PRO A 210 -7.29 21.35 -7.50
C PRO A 210 -6.10 21.48 -8.44
N GLY A 211 -4.91 21.29 -7.87
CA GLY A 211 -3.67 21.18 -8.65
C GLY A 211 -3.59 19.86 -9.42
N THR A 212 -2.42 19.59 -10.00
CA THR A 212 -2.16 18.28 -10.64
C THR A 212 -2.12 17.18 -9.58
N PRO A 213 -2.92 16.10 -9.71
CA PRO A 213 -2.90 15.00 -8.75
C PRO A 213 -1.57 14.24 -8.77
N SER A 214 -1.24 13.59 -7.65
CA SER A 214 -0.09 12.68 -7.54
C SER A 214 -0.60 11.27 -7.22
N GLY A 215 -0.54 10.38 -8.21
CA GLY A 215 -1.18 9.06 -8.11
C GLY A 215 -2.69 9.18 -7.91
N SER A 216 -3.22 8.56 -6.85
CA SER A 216 -4.63 8.64 -6.45
C SER A 216 -4.98 9.84 -5.57
N VAL A 217 -3.99 10.63 -5.14
CA VAL A 217 -4.19 11.75 -4.21
C VAL A 217 -4.41 13.04 -4.99
N GLN A 218 -5.56 13.68 -4.78
CA GLN A 218 -5.85 14.98 -5.37
C GLN A 218 -5.06 16.09 -4.67
N ALA A 219 -4.60 17.08 -5.44
CA ALA A 219 -3.85 18.22 -4.93
C ALA A 219 -4.81 19.31 -4.42
N VAL A 220 -5.45 19.05 -3.27
CA VAL A 220 -6.54 19.87 -2.71
C VAL A 220 -6.14 20.68 -1.47
N PHE A 221 -4.88 20.59 -1.04
CA PHE A 221 -4.37 21.36 0.11
C PHE A 221 -3.38 22.42 -0.36
N ALA A 222 -3.41 23.60 0.24
CA ALA A 222 -2.41 24.62 -0.05
C ALA A 222 -1.10 24.27 0.66
N ASN A 223 0.04 24.45 -0.01
CA ASN A 223 1.33 24.37 0.66
C ASN A 223 1.49 25.53 1.67
N VAL A 224 2.45 25.43 2.58
CA VAL A 224 2.64 26.43 3.66
C VAL A 224 3.04 27.80 3.12
N ALA A 225 3.71 27.85 1.97
CA ALA A 225 4.05 29.11 1.31
C ALA A 225 2.83 29.79 0.64
N GLY A 226 1.69 29.09 0.50
CA GLY A 226 0.51 29.60 -0.20
C GLY A 226 0.76 29.83 -1.70
N THR A 227 1.67 29.07 -2.31
CA THR A 227 2.10 29.21 -3.71
C THR A 227 1.70 28.05 -4.61
N ALA A 228 1.24 26.95 -4.04
CA ALA A 228 0.83 25.76 -4.80
C ALA A 228 -0.26 24.98 -4.07
N CYS A 229 -1.04 24.23 -4.86
CA CYS A 229 -1.93 23.19 -4.35
C CYS A 229 -1.21 21.83 -4.45
N VAL A 230 -1.20 21.07 -3.37
CA VAL A 230 -0.36 19.89 -3.19
C VAL A 230 -1.16 18.67 -2.78
N ALA A 231 -0.73 17.52 -3.27
CA ALA A 231 -1.33 16.22 -3.01
C ALA A 231 -0.81 15.64 -1.68
N ALA A 232 -1.17 16.30 -0.57
CA ALA A 232 -0.90 15.82 0.78
C ALA A 232 -2.07 14.96 1.31
N GLY A 233 -1.81 14.10 2.27
CA GLY A 233 -2.85 13.28 2.93
C GLY A 233 -3.77 14.07 3.85
N ALA A 234 -3.38 15.30 4.22
CA ALA A 234 -4.14 16.23 5.06
C ALA A 234 -3.68 17.68 4.80
N THR A 235 -4.35 18.64 5.43
CA THR A 235 -3.95 20.06 5.40
C THR A 235 -2.49 20.26 5.80
N CYS A 236 -1.82 21.20 5.14
CA CYS A 236 -0.44 21.59 5.44
C CYS A 236 -0.34 22.61 6.58
N GLY A 237 -1.47 23.17 7.04
CA GLY A 237 -1.52 24.25 8.01
C GLY A 237 -1.63 23.81 9.47
N ALA A 238 -1.85 24.79 10.35
CA ALA A 238 -1.99 24.60 11.80
C ALA A 238 -3.19 23.72 12.21
N GLY A 239 -4.14 23.47 11.30
CA GLY A 239 -5.27 22.58 11.52
C GLY A 239 -4.95 21.09 11.37
N ARG A 240 -3.73 20.72 11.00
CA ARG A 240 -3.36 19.31 10.86
C ARG A 240 -3.27 18.64 12.23
N ALA A 241 -3.90 17.47 12.37
CA ALA A 241 -3.80 16.68 13.59
C ALA A 241 -2.33 16.32 13.90
N ALA A 242 -1.92 16.47 15.16
CA ALA A 242 -0.58 16.09 15.61
C ALA A 242 -0.29 14.62 15.30
N ASN A 243 0.99 14.29 15.09
CA ASN A 243 1.49 12.92 14.87
C ASN A 243 1.02 12.27 13.55
N THR A 244 0.56 13.07 12.59
CA THR A 244 0.09 12.59 11.28
C THR A 244 1.02 12.95 10.11
N TRP A 245 2.11 13.70 10.36
CA TRP A 245 3.04 14.08 9.29
C TRP A 245 3.80 12.88 8.73
N THR A 246 3.89 12.79 7.41
CA THR A 246 4.81 11.89 6.70
C THR A 246 5.85 12.70 5.95
N ASN A 247 6.97 12.09 5.56
CA ASN A 247 7.98 12.77 4.74
C ASN A 247 7.39 13.23 3.39
N SER A 248 6.49 12.43 2.80
CA SER A 248 5.78 12.83 1.58
C SER A 248 4.96 14.10 1.79
N ASP A 249 4.25 14.19 2.91
CA ASP A 249 3.49 15.39 3.24
C ASP A 249 4.39 16.58 3.53
N CYS A 250 5.50 16.37 4.24
CA CYS A 250 6.46 17.42 4.54
C CYS A 250 7.08 18.00 3.27
N LEU A 251 7.52 17.14 2.35
CA LEU A 251 8.00 17.56 1.04
C LEU A 251 6.91 18.28 0.23
N ALA A 252 5.67 17.76 0.21
CA ALA A 252 4.57 18.41 -0.48
C ALA A 252 4.26 19.80 0.12
N CYS A 253 4.15 19.90 1.44
CA CYS A 253 3.70 21.09 2.15
C CYS A 253 4.77 22.17 2.30
N TYR A 254 6.04 21.81 2.45
CA TYR A 254 7.15 22.73 2.72
C TYR A 254 8.23 22.74 1.63
N GLY A 255 8.13 21.86 0.62
CA GLY A 255 9.20 21.64 -0.33
C GLY A 255 10.48 21.17 0.36
N ASN A 256 11.62 21.50 -0.24
CA ASN A 256 12.94 21.10 0.26
C ASN A 256 13.35 21.83 1.56
N THR A 257 12.60 22.84 2.01
CA THR A 257 12.93 23.59 3.22
C THR A 257 12.65 22.80 4.49
N GLN A 258 11.64 21.92 4.47
CA GLN A 258 11.30 21.03 5.58
C GLN A 258 10.72 19.71 5.05
N GLN A 259 11.53 18.93 4.36
CA GLN A 259 11.05 17.74 3.64
C GLN A 259 10.86 16.49 4.53
N TYR A 260 11.25 16.54 5.80
CA TYR A 260 11.20 15.37 6.70
C TYR A 260 10.21 15.59 7.83
N ALA A 261 9.35 14.61 8.08
CA ALA A 261 8.57 14.58 9.32
C ALA A 261 9.51 14.30 10.50
N LYS A 262 9.22 14.90 11.65
CA LYS A 262 9.85 14.53 12.93
C LYS A 262 9.52 13.08 13.29
N ALA A 263 10.33 12.47 14.16
CA ALA A 263 10.19 11.04 14.53
C ALA A 263 8.81 10.73 15.14
N ASP A 264 8.31 11.65 15.96
CA ASP A 264 6.99 11.63 16.58
C ASP A 264 5.86 12.03 15.62
N ARG A 265 6.19 12.43 14.38
CA ARG A 265 5.28 12.94 13.34
C ARG A 265 4.55 14.23 13.73
N SER A 266 5.04 14.99 14.71
CA SER A 266 4.36 16.20 15.20
C SER A 266 4.49 17.40 14.26
N ALA A 267 5.59 17.49 13.50
CA ALA A 267 5.87 18.58 12.58
C ALA A 267 6.83 18.13 11.47
N CYS A 268 7.14 19.05 10.55
CA CYS A 268 8.21 18.88 9.58
C CYS A 268 9.52 19.55 10.06
N GLN A 269 10.63 19.14 9.46
CA GLN A 269 11.96 19.66 9.71
C GLN A 269 12.83 19.59 8.45
N ALA A 270 13.81 20.49 8.38
CA ALA A 270 14.75 20.61 7.24
C ALA A 270 15.70 19.43 7.13
N ASN A 271 16.20 18.96 8.27
CA ASN A 271 17.22 17.92 8.33
C ASN A 271 16.58 16.55 8.57
N PRO A 272 17.11 15.47 8.00
CA PRO A 272 16.67 14.13 8.35
C PRO A 272 16.86 13.90 9.85
N ILE A 273 15.97 13.12 10.47
CA ILE A 273 16.13 12.72 11.86
C ILE A 273 17.41 11.87 11.93
N PRO A 274 18.38 12.21 12.81
CA PRO A 274 19.41 11.25 13.19
C PRO A 274 18.75 9.95 13.64
N GLY A 275 19.36 8.82 13.33
CA GLY A 275 18.90 7.55 13.83
C GLY A 275 18.86 7.52 15.36
N ALA A 276 18.10 6.59 15.91
CA ALA A 276 18.11 6.33 17.34
C ALA A 276 19.49 5.84 17.81
N ASP A 277 19.70 5.89 19.13
CA ASP A 277 20.91 5.36 19.74
C ASP A 277 20.98 3.83 19.56
N ALA A 278 22.07 3.38 18.95
CA ALA A 278 22.44 2.00 18.77
C ALA A 278 23.62 1.63 19.67
N THR A 279 23.66 0.35 20.06
CA THR A 279 24.78 -0.20 20.84
C THR A 279 25.81 -0.79 19.88
N CYS A 280 27.00 -0.21 19.87
CA CYS A 280 28.18 -0.70 19.15
C CYS A 280 29.12 -1.45 20.11
N THR A 281 30.05 -2.26 19.60
CA THR A 281 30.90 -3.15 20.40
C THR A 281 32.12 -2.47 21.04
N GLY A 282 32.36 -1.18 20.78
CA GLY A 282 33.52 -0.45 21.30
C GLY A 282 33.28 1.04 21.54
N THR A 283 34.30 1.75 22.02
CA THR A 283 34.23 3.18 22.35
C THR A 283 34.50 4.04 21.11
N GLY A 284 33.48 4.76 20.64
CA GLY A 284 33.57 5.72 19.53
C GLY A 284 32.89 5.23 18.26
N CYS A 285 32.15 6.12 17.59
CA CYS A 285 31.20 5.72 16.56
C CYS A 285 31.75 5.71 15.13
N ALA A 286 32.82 6.47 14.86
CA ALA A 286 33.36 6.60 13.51
C ALA A 286 34.24 5.41 13.06
N SER A 287 34.67 4.53 13.97
CA SER A 287 35.55 3.41 13.65
C SER A 287 34.76 2.17 13.22
N PRO A 288 35.07 1.55 12.06
CA PRO A 288 34.50 0.26 11.65
C PRO A 288 34.77 -0.88 12.65
N ALA A 289 35.77 -0.73 13.52
CA ALA A 289 36.07 -1.71 14.57
C ALA A 289 35.03 -1.68 15.72
N ASN A 290 34.31 -0.57 15.87
CA ASN A 290 33.35 -0.37 16.95
C ASN A 290 31.91 -0.56 16.44
N CYS A 291 31.57 0.03 15.30
CA CYS A 291 30.28 -0.13 14.66
C CYS A 291 30.45 -0.83 13.30
N PRO A 292 29.58 -1.79 12.93
CA PRO A 292 29.60 -2.39 11.60
C PRO A 292 29.50 -1.30 10.52
N ALA A 293 30.12 -1.55 9.36
CA ALA A 293 29.95 -0.70 8.20
C ALA A 293 28.44 -0.52 7.89
N PRO A 294 27.94 0.71 7.69
CA PRO A 294 26.56 0.93 7.31
C PRO A 294 26.21 0.16 6.02
N PRO A 295 24.95 -0.29 5.87
CA PRO A 295 24.55 -1.02 4.67
C PRO A 295 24.60 -0.14 3.42
N THR A 296 24.70 -0.79 2.27
CA THR A 296 24.51 -0.10 0.98
C THR A 296 23.01 0.09 0.74
N VAL A 297 22.58 1.32 0.46
CA VAL A 297 21.17 1.67 0.27
C VAL A 297 20.90 1.98 -1.21
N THR A 298 19.74 1.58 -1.73
CA THR A 298 19.24 1.96 -3.05
C THR A 298 17.87 2.65 -2.91
N PRO A 299 17.68 3.87 -3.44
CA PRO A 299 18.67 4.73 -4.12
C PRO A 299 19.86 5.12 -3.22
N SER A 300 21.02 5.43 -3.83
CA SER A 300 22.27 5.59 -3.08
C SER A 300 22.19 6.71 -2.05
N MET A 301 22.55 6.39 -0.81
CA MET A 301 22.57 7.31 0.31
C MET A 301 23.82 7.06 1.15
N THR A 302 24.55 8.12 1.48
CA THR A 302 25.72 8.02 2.35
C THR A 302 25.28 7.94 3.80
N LEU A 303 25.48 6.78 4.41
CA LEU A 303 25.24 6.55 5.84
C LEU A 303 26.56 6.67 6.60
N THR A 304 26.57 7.45 7.67
CA THR A 304 27.74 7.65 8.53
C THR A 304 27.35 7.54 9.99
N TRP A 305 28.12 6.78 10.76
CA TRP A 305 27.97 6.71 12.21
C TRP A 305 28.49 7.98 12.88
N GLY A 306 27.68 8.55 13.77
CA GLY A 306 28.03 9.64 14.66
C GLY A 306 27.78 9.25 16.11
N ASN A 307 28.16 10.14 17.04
CA ASN A 307 27.83 9.98 18.45
C ASN A 307 26.31 10.05 18.63
N GLY A 308 25.77 9.11 19.40
CA GLY A 308 24.38 9.12 19.82
C GLY A 308 24.08 10.21 20.85
N VAL A 309 22.80 10.35 21.20
CA VAL A 309 22.36 11.28 22.25
C VAL A 309 22.75 10.78 23.65
N THR A 310 22.79 9.46 23.85
CA THR A 310 23.27 8.84 25.08
C THR A 310 24.78 8.64 25.02
N SER A 311 25.48 9.06 26.07
CA SER A 311 26.93 8.88 26.20
C SER A 311 27.34 7.42 25.98
N GLY A 312 28.28 7.20 25.05
CA GLY A 312 28.79 5.87 24.70
C GLY A 312 27.93 5.09 23.70
N LYS A 313 26.83 5.65 23.19
CA LYS A 313 26.03 5.08 22.08
C LYS A 313 26.35 5.78 20.77
N CYS A 314 25.93 5.16 19.68
CA CYS A 314 26.14 5.64 18.32
C CYS A 314 24.84 5.77 17.57
N ALA A 315 24.73 6.75 16.68
CA ALA A 315 23.55 6.94 15.84
C ALA A 315 23.98 7.18 14.40
N LEU A 316 23.21 6.70 13.45
CA LEU A 316 23.41 7.09 12.05
C LEU A 316 22.99 8.54 11.87
N SER A 317 23.74 9.29 11.09
CA SER A 317 23.43 10.70 10.80
C SER A 317 22.04 10.87 10.18
N THR A 318 21.55 9.83 9.49
CA THR A 318 20.31 9.80 8.74
C THR A 318 19.83 8.36 8.59
N CYS A 319 18.51 8.15 8.51
CA CYS A 319 17.93 6.85 8.21
C CYS A 319 17.30 6.80 6.81
N PRO A 320 17.39 5.66 6.10
CA PRO A 320 16.70 5.48 4.82
C PRO A 320 15.19 5.71 4.96
N THR A 321 14.57 6.36 3.98
CA THR A 321 13.11 6.53 3.95
C THR A 321 12.40 5.25 3.54
N GLY A 322 11.13 5.09 3.91
CA GLY A 322 10.32 3.93 3.54
C GLY A 322 10.32 3.68 2.03
N GLY A 323 10.61 2.44 1.63
CA GLY A 323 10.75 2.02 0.22
C GLY A 323 12.19 1.83 -0.25
N ALA A 324 13.19 2.28 0.51
CA ALA A 324 14.59 1.97 0.22
C ALA A 324 14.88 0.47 0.41
N THR A 325 15.69 -0.11 -0.48
CA THR A 325 16.26 -1.44 -0.29
C THR A 325 17.70 -1.30 0.19
N PHE A 326 18.17 -2.23 1.01
CA PHE A 326 19.54 -2.20 1.49
C PHE A 326 20.15 -3.60 1.57
N THR A 327 21.47 -3.67 1.50
CA THR A 327 22.27 -4.90 1.67
C THR A 327 23.35 -4.68 2.71
N GLY A 328 23.55 -5.69 3.57
CA GLY A 328 24.50 -5.61 4.68
C GLY A 328 23.95 -4.96 5.95
N ALA A 329 22.63 -5.01 6.18
CA ALA A 329 22.03 -4.55 7.42
C ALA A 329 22.61 -5.29 8.63
N SER A 330 22.76 -4.58 9.74
CA SER A 330 23.25 -5.12 11.01
C SER A 330 22.31 -4.71 12.14
N ASP A 331 22.36 -5.41 13.28
CA ASP A 331 21.54 -5.05 14.45
C ASP A 331 21.79 -3.60 14.90
N PRO A 332 23.02 -3.06 14.97
CA PRO A 332 23.22 -1.65 15.26
C PRO A 332 22.54 -0.74 14.23
N PHE A 333 22.64 -1.04 12.93
CA PHE A 333 21.94 -0.28 11.90
C PHE A 333 20.42 -0.30 12.15
N CYS A 334 19.84 -1.46 12.46
CA CYS A 334 18.41 -1.59 12.72
C CYS A 334 17.96 -0.99 14.06
N GLN A 335 18.83 -0.93 15.06
CA GLN A 335 18.57 -0.15 16.29
C GLN A 335 18.53 1.34 15.99
N SER A 336 19.45 1.83 15.15
CA SER A 336 19.51 3.24 14.79
C SER A 336 18.41 3.64 13.81
N CYS A 337 18.09 2.76 12.86
CA CYS A 337 17.06 2.95 11.86
C CYS A 337 16.05 1.79 11.90
N PRO A 338 15.16 1.76 12.92
CA PRO A 338 14.19 0.68 13.07
C PRO A 338 13.26 0.56 11.87
N GLY A 339 12.96 -0.68 11.50
CA GLY A 339 11.92 -0.97 10.50
C GLY A 339 10.51 -0.74 11.04
N THR A 340 9.52 -1.18 10.28
CA THR A 340 8.11 -1.16 10.73
C THR A 340 7.92 -2.13 11.91
N PRO A 341 7.39 -1.69 13.06
CA PRO A 341 7.14 -2.56 14.19
C PRO A 341 6.05 -3.60 13.89
N SER A 342 6.07 -4.72 14.62
CA SER A 342 5.02 -5.75 14.58
C SER A 342 4.38 -5.87 15.96
N GLY A 343 3.17 -5.35 16.12
CA GLY A 343 2.53 -5.22 17.43
C GLY A 343 3.35 -4.33 18.38
N SER A 344 3.71 -4.86 19.54
CA SER A 344 4.57 -4.19 20.52
C SER A 344 6.07 -4.40 20.29
N VAL A 345 6.46 -5.22 19.30
CA VAL A 345 7.87 -5.56 19.04
C VAL A 345 8.44 -4.61 17.99
N GLN A 346 9.51 -3.91 18.37
CA GLN A 346 10.21 -2.99 17.48
C GLN A 346 11.12 -3.76 16.50
N ALA A 347 11.18 -3.33 15.25
CA ALA A 347 11.99 -3.97 14.22
C ALA A 347 13.46 -3.51 14.28
N VAL A 348 14.17 -3.94 15.32
CA VAL A 348 15.53 -3.48 15.66
C VAL A 348 16.64 -4.50 15.36
N PHE A 349 16.29 -5.66 14.80
CA PHE A 349 17.25 -6.71 14.46
C PHE A 349 17.36 -6.85 12.94
N ALA A 350 18.55 -7.06 12.41
CA ALA A 350 18.73 -7.34 11.00
C ALA A 350 18.33 -8.79 10.71
N ASN A 351 17.62 -9.04 9.62
CA ASN A 351 17.40 -10.40 9.14
C ASN A 351 18.73 -11.04 8.70
N VAL A 352 18.75 -12.37 8.53
CA VAL A 352 19.97 -13.11 8.21
C VAL A 352 20.53 -12.76 6.83
N ALA A 353 19.67 -12.36 5.89
CA ALA A 353 20.09 -11.90 4.58
C ALA A 353 20.73 -10.49 4.61
N GLY A 354 20.62 -9.75 5.72
CA GLY A 354 21.08 -8.37 5.81
C GLY A 354 20.31 -7.41 4.90
N THR A 355 19.04 -7.71 4.59
CA THR A 355 18.20 -6.95 3.65
C THR A 355 17.04 -6.21 4.29
N ALA A 356 16.73 -6.49 5.56
CA ALA A 356 15.63 -5.85 6.28
C ALA A 356 15.90 -5.78 7.79
N CYS A 357 15.25 -4.82 8.44
CA CYS A 357 15.12 -4.76 9.88
C CYS A 357 13.79 -5.37 10.30
N VAL A 358 13.81 -6.29 11.26
CA VAL A 358 12.70 -7.19 11.57
C VAL A 358 12.37 -7.20 13.06
N ALA A 359 11.08 -7.32 13.35
CA ALA A 359 10.53 -7.34 14.71
C ALA A 359 10.63 -8.75 15.32
N ALA A 360 11.87 -9.22 15.50
CA ALA A 360 12.17 -10.44 16.22
C ALA A 360 12.31 -10.17 17.74
N GLY A 361 12.09 -11.18 18.58
CA GLY A 361 12.29 -11.07 20.03
C GLY A 361 13.76 -10.99 20.46
N ALA A 362 14.69 -11.33 19.57
CA ALA A 362 16.14 -11.29 19.77
C ALA A 362 16.87 -11.18 18.42
N THR A 363 18.20 -11.02 18.46
CA THR A 363 19.04 -11.03 17.26
C THR A 363 18.81 -12.26 16.38
N CYS A 364 18.86 -12.07 15.06
CA CYS A 364 18.75 -13.15 14.08
C CYS A 364 20.10 -13.86 13.82
N GLY A 365 21.21 -13.34 14.37
CA GLY A 365 22.55 -13.84 14.11
C GLY A 365 23.05 -14.91 15.09
N ALA A 366 24.33 -15.25 14.96
CA ALA A 366 25.01 -16.26 15.79
C ALA A 366 25.03 -15.94 17.30
N GLY A 367 24.74 -14.69 17.69
CA GLY A 367 24.66 -14.26 19.09
C GLY A 367 23.34 -14.60 19.80
N ARG A 368 22.37 -15.20 19.11
CA ARG A 368 21.09 -15.57 19.72
C ARG A 368 21.27 -16.73 20.70
N ALA A 369 20.73 -16.59 21.90
CA ALA A 369 20.73 -17.67 22.88
C ALA A 369 20.00 -18.92 22.35
N ALA A 370 20.60 -20.09 22.54
CA ALA A 370 20.01 -21.37 22.14
C ALA A 370 18.63 -21.58 22.79
N ASN A 371 17.76 -22.33 22.12
CA ASN A 371 16.42 -22.72 22.60
C ASN A 371 15.43 -21.55 22.76
N THR A 372 15.72 -20.38 22.16
CA THR A 372 14.86 -19.20 22.21
C THR A 372 14.12 -18.90 20.89
N TRP A 373 14.36 -19.66 19.82
CA TRP A 373 13.69 -19.42 18.54
C TRP A 373 12.19 -19.70 18.64
N THR A 374 11.38 -18.84 18.02
CA THR A 374 9.96 -19.06 17.75
C THR A 374 9.73 -19.09 16.24
N ASN A 375 8.59 -19.61 15.79
CA ASN A 375 8.23 -19.55 14.36
C ASN A 375 8.11 -18.09 13.88
N SER A 376 7.60 -17.19 14.73
CA SER A 376 7.56 -15.76 14.42
C SER A 376 8.96 -15.19 14.19
N ASP A 377 9.92 -15.55 15.04
CA ASP A 377 11.31 -15.14 14.85
C ASP A 377 11.93 -15.74 13.60
N CYS A 378 11.69 -17.02 13.33
CA CYS A 378 12.22 -17.71 12.16
C CYS A 378 11.70 -17.09 10.87
N LEU A 379 10.40 -16.85 10.78
CA LEU A 379 9.81 -16.13 9.66
C LEU A 379 10.36 -14.71 9.52
N ALA A 380 10.51 -13.97 10.62
CA ALA A 380 11.08 -12.62 10.60
C ALA A 380 12.55 -12.64 10.12
N CYS A 381 13.38 -13.52 10.68
CA CYS A 381 14.82 -13.55 10.46
C CYS A 381 15.23 -14.20 9.14
N TYR A 382 14.50 -15.21 8.65
CA TYR A 382 14.86 -15.99 7.47
C TYR A 382 13.82 -15.90 6.33
N GLY A 383 12.69 -15.23 6.56
CA GLY A 383 11.56 -15.25 5.63
C GLY A 383 11.05 -16.68 5.42
N ASN A 384 10.54 -16.94 4.21
CA ASN A 384 9.97 -18.24 3.86
C ASN A 384 11.01 -19.36 3.70
N THR A 385 12.31 -19.04 3.70
CA THR A 385 13.36 -20.05 3.52
C THR A 385 13.54 -20.94 4.75
N GLN A 386 13.31 -20.39 5.95
CA GLN A 386 13.38 -21.12 7.23
C GLN A 386 12.37 -20.54 8.22
N GLN A 387 11.09 -20.67 7.94
CA GLN A 387 10.02 -20.02 8.72
C GLN A 387 9.65 -20.76 10.02
N TYR A 388 10.19 -21.95 10.27
CA TYR A 388 9.82 -22.76 11.43
C TYR A 388 11.01 -22.91 12.39
N ALA A 389 10.79 -22.71 13.68
CA ALA A 389 11.74 -23.10 14.70
C ALA A 389 11.81 -24.63 14.78
N LYS A 390 12.99 -25.18 15.06
CA LYS A 390 13.17 -26.59 15.42
C LYS A 390 12.44 -26.91 16.73
N ALA A 391 12.17 -28.20 16.98
CA ALA A 391 11.40 -28.65 18.16
C ALA A 391 12.07 -28.25 19.48
N ASP A 392 13.40 -28.32 19.51
CA ASP A 392 14.25 -27.89 20.62
C ASP A 392 14.46 -26.37 20.68
N ARG A 393 13.93 -25.62 19.70
CA ARG A 393 14.07 -24.17 19.52
C ARG A 393 15.52 -23.71 19.34
N SER A 394 16.43 -24.59 18.94
CA SER A 394 17.86 -24.29 18.81
C SER A 394 18.20 -23.50 17.53
N ALA A 395 17.41 -23.67 16.47
CA ALA A 395 17.58 -23.00 15.19
C ALA A 395 16.26 -22.92 14.40
N CYS A 396 16.31 -22.36 13.20
CA CYS A 396 15.21 -22.37 12.23
C CYS A 396 15.40 -23.47 11.18
N GLN A 397 14.32 -23.81 10.48
CA GLN A 397 14.27 -24.79 9.41
C GLN A 397 13.17 -24.45 8.39
N ALA A 398 13.35 -24.92 7.15
CA ALA A 398 12.45 -24.67 6.03
C ALA A 398 11.09 -25.37 6.16
N ASN A 399 11.13 -26.62 6.63
CA ASN A 399 9.96 -27.48 6.71
C ASN A 399 9.38 -27.44 8.14
N PRO A 400 8.06 -27.53 8.28
CA PRO A 400 7.46 -27.70 9.60
C PRO A 400 7.99 -28.98 10.24
N ILE A 401 8.06 -29.00 11.58
CA ILE A 401 8.38 -30.23 12.30
C ILE A 401 7.19 -31.19 12.10
N PRO A 402 7.42 -32.41 11.57
CA PRO A 402 6.41 -33.45 11.59
C PRO A 402 5.99 -33.73 13.03
N GLY A 403 4.75 -34.15 13.24
CA GLY A 403 4.30 -34.58 14.56
C GLY A 403 5.14 -35.74 15.10
N ALA A 404 5.04 -35.97 16.40
CA ALA A 404 5.58 -37.16 17.05
C ALA A 404 4.92 -38.43 16.49
N ASP A 405 5.67 -39.52 16.53
CA ASP A 405 5.20 -40.84 16.13
C ASP A 405 4.11 -41.35 17.06
N VAL A 406 2.99 -41.76 16.48
CA VAL A 406 1.85 -42.37 17.15
C VAL A 406 1.53 -43.73 16.55
N THR A 407 0.77 -44.53 17.30
CA THR A 407 0.31 -45.86 16.85
C THR A 407 -1.14 -45.76 16.40
N CYS A 408 -1.37 -45.92 15.10
CA CYS A 408 -2.71 -46.03 14.53
C CYS A 408 -3.26 -47.46 14.68
N THR A 409 -4.57 -47.65 14.52
CA THR A 409 -5.24 -48.94 14.77
C THR A 409 -5.01 -49.99 13.68
N GLY A 410 -4.46 -49.61 12.52
CA GLY A 410 -4.19 -50.51 11.39
C GLY A 410 -2.85 -50.26 10.69
N SER A 411 -2.56 -51.01 9.63
CA SER A 411 -1.32 -50.91 8.87
C SER A 411 -1.39 -49.79 7.81
N GLY A 412 -0.58 -48.75 8.00
CA GLY A 412 -0.44 -47.63 7.07
C GLY A 412 -1.15 -46.35 7.55
N CYS A 413 -0.53 -45.21 7.28
CA CYS A 413 -0.91 -43.93 7.91
C CYS A 413 -1.92 -43.11 7.12
N ALA A 414 -1.98 -43.27 5.80
CA ALA A 414 -2.81 -42.42 4.94
C ALA A 414 -4.31 -42.78 4.93
N SER A 415 -4.69 -43.97 5.43
CA SER A 415 -6.09 -44.43 5.39
C SER A 415 -6.88 -43.92 6.61
N PRO A 416 -8.04 -43.26 6.41
CA PRO A 416 -8.94 -42.87 7.50
C PRO A 416 -9.44 -44.05 8.36
N ALA A 417 -9.33 -45.29 7.85
CA ALA A 417 -9.67 -46.50 8.61
C ALA A 417 -8.63 -46.84 9.68
N ASN A 418 -7.38 -46.38 9.51
CA ASN A 418 -6.28 -46.68 10.41
C ASN A 418 -6.00 -45.52 11.37
N CYS A 419 -6.00 -44.29 10.87
CA CYS A 419 -5.83 -43.08 11.68
C CYS A 419 -7.08 -42.21 11.53
N PRO A 420 -7.63 -41.64 12.63
CA PRO A 420 -8.78 -40.75 12.56
C PRO A 420 -8.45 -39.53 11.69
N ALA A 421 -9.47 -38.97 11.03
CA ALA A 421 -9.30 -37.74 10.25
C ALA A 421 -8.64 -36.64 11.11
N PRO A 422 -7.58 -35.97 10.63
CA PRO A 422 -6.99 -34.85 11.35
C PRO A 422 -8.02 -33.72 11.59
N PRO A 423 -7.87 -32.92 12.65
CA PRO A 423 -8.77 -31.82 12.92
C PRO A 423 -8.69 -30.73 11.85
N THR A 424 -9.75 -29.96 11.73
CA THR A 424 -9.75 -28.74 10.90
C THR A 424 -9.07 -27.62 11.68
N VAL A 425 -8.07 -26.98 11.08
CA VAL A 425 -7.26 -25.91 11.71
C VAL A 425 -7.60 -24.55 11.08
N THR A 426 -7.68 -23.49 11.88
CA THR A 426 -7.81 -22.10 11.44
C THR A 426 -6.65 -21.26 11.97
N PRO A 427 -5.90 -20.53 11.11
CA PRO A 427 -6.04 -20.45 9.65
C PRO A 427 -5.79 -21.81 8.95
N THR A 428 -6.40 -22.00 7.77
CA THR A 428 -6.45 -23.29 7.08
C THR A 428 -5.07 -23.90 6.89
N MET A 429 -4.84 -25.04 7.51
CA MET A 429 -3.62 -25.83 7.37
C MET A 429 -4.00 -27.27 7.01
N THR A 430 -3.41 -27.80 5.93
CA THR A 430 -3.68 -29.18 5.50
C THR A 430 -2.86 -30.16 6.34
N LEU A 431 -3.54 -30.78 7.29
CA LEU A 431 -3.00 -31.88 8.08
C LEU A 431 -3.22 -33.22 7.37
N THR A 432 -2.16 -33.99 7.21
CA THR A 432 -2.23 -35.36 6.69
C THR A 432 -1.37 -36.29 7.53
N TRP A 433 -1.89 -37.50 7.76
CA TRP A 433 -1.10 -38.58 8.36
C TRP A 433 -0.11 -39.13 7.34
N GLY A 434 1.16 -39.17 7.71
CA GLY A 434 2.24 -39.79 6.97
C GLY A 434 2.95 -40.85 7.81
N ASN A 435 3.89 -41.56 7.18
CA ASN A 435 4.74 -42.49 7.90
C ASN A 435 5.60 -41.72 8.91
N GLY A 436 5.64 -42.22 10.14
CA GLY A 436 6.48 -41.71 11.21
C GLY A 436 7.96 -42.00 10.98
N VAL A 437 8.81 -41.49 11.88
CA VAL A 437 10.26 -41.72 11.86
C VAL A 437 10.57 -43.19 12.16
N ASN A 438 9.82 -43.78 13.08
CA ASN A 438 9.92 -45.20 13.44
C ASN A 438 9.05 -46.07 12.53
N SER A 439 9.59 -47.21 12.12
CA SER A 439 8.89 -48.17 11.27
C SER A 439 7.54 -48.59 11.87
N GLY A 440 6.48 -48.54 11.05
CA GLY A 440 5.13 -48.91 11.46
C GLY A 440 4.40 -47.87 12.33
N LYS A 441 5.00 -46.71 12.59
CA LYS A 441 4.34 -45.57 13.26
C LYS A 441 3.85 -44.55 12.24
N CYS A 442 2.95 -43.68 12.69
CA CYS A 442 2.39 -42.58 11.91
C CYS A 442 2.67 -41.26 12.57
N ALA A 443 2.81 -40.20 11.78
CA ALA A 443 2.99 -38.84 12.28
C ALA A 443 2.19 -37.88 11.41
N LEU A 444 1.71 -36.78 11.97
CA LEU A 444 1.20 -35.70 11.14
C LEU A 444 2.34 -35.04 10.37
N ASN A 445 2.08 -34.67 9.12
CA ASN A 445 3.04 -33.94 8.27
C ASN A 445 3.49 -32.61 8.89
N THR A 446 2.67 -32.00 9.73
CA THR A 446 2.97 -30.77 10.46
C THR A 446 2.08 -30.65 11.69
N CYS A 447 2.51 -29.87 12.69
CA CYS A 447 1.69 -29.52 13.84
C CYS A 447 1.29 -28.05 13.82
N PRO A 448 0.04 -27.71 14.22
CA PRO A 448 -0.39 -26.32 14.30
C PRO A 448 0.48 -25.51 15.25
N THR A 449 0.76 -24.27 14.88
CA THR A 449 1.54 -23.35 15.73
C THR A 449 0.69 -22.80 16.87
N GLY A 450 1.34 -22.34 17.95
CA GLY A 450 0.65 -21.76 19.11
C GLY A 450 -0.25 -20.58 18.69
N GLY A 451 -1.53 -20.65 19.06
CA GLY A 451 -2.56 -19.67 18.70
C GLY A 451 -3.52 -20.11 17.59
N ALA A 452 -3.24 -21.21 16.89
CA ALA A 452 -4.20 -21.81 15.97
C ALA A 452 -5.42 -22.36 16.74
N THR A 453 -6.61 -22.17 16.20
CA THR A 453 -7.82 -22.83 16.69
C THR A 453 -8.10 -24.06 15.83
N PHE A 454 -8.56 -25.14 16.44
CA PHE A 454 -8.92 -26.34 15.70
C PHE A 454 -10.20 -26.99 16.24
N THR A 455 -10.85 -27.78 15.40
CA THR A 455 -12.05 -28.55 15.76
C THR A 455 -11.90 -30.00 15.33
N GLY A 456 -12.34 -30.93 16.18
CA GLY A 456 -12.21 -32.37 15.95
C GLY A 456 -10.87 -32.96 16.39
N ALA A 457 -10.16 -32.33 17.34
CA ALA A 457 -8.95 -32.91 17.90
C ALA A 457 -9.24 -34.23 18.60
N THR A 458 -8.32 -35.18 18.43
CA THR A 458 -8.34 -36.51 19.06
C THR A 458 -7.10 -36.69 19.91
N ASP A 459 -7.10 -37.67 20.82
CA ASP A 459 -5.89 -38.02 21.57
C ASP A 459 -4.74 -38.39 20.64
N LEU A 460 -5.03 -39.06 19.51
CA LEU A 460 -4.01 -39.39 18.53
C LEU A 460 -3.39 -38.13 17.90
N PHE A 461 -4.24 -37.16 17.56
CA PHE A 461 -3.79 -35.84 17.10
C PHE A 461 -2.92 -35.17 18.16
N CYS A 462 -3.35 -35.14 19.43
CA CYS A 462 -2.62 -34.49 20.51
C CYS A 462 -1.35 -35.23 20.92
N GLN A 463 -1.25 -36.54 20.71
CA GLN A 463 -0.01 -37.29 20.88
C GLN A 463 0.99 -36.97 19.77
N SER A 464 0.52 -36.84 18.52
CA SER A 464 1.38 -36.45 17.41
C SER A 464 1.74 -34.96 17.46
N CYS A 465 0.81 -34.11 17.88
CA CYS A 465 0.99 -32.67 18.01
C CYS A 465 0.64 -32.20 19.42
N PRO A 466 1.52 -32.44 20.41
CA PRO A 466 1.29 -32.07 21.78
C PRO A 466 1.10 -30.57 21.96
N GLY A 467 0.14 -30.20 22.80
CA GLY A 467 -0.03 -28.81 23.22
C GLY A 467 1.08 -28.33 24.17
N THR A 468 0.90 -27.14 24.73
CA THR A 468 1.80 -26.59 25.76
C THR A 468 1.78 -27.47 27.00
N ALA A 469 2.95 -27.99 27.39
CA ALA A 469 3.09 -28.78 28.62
C ALA A 469 2.76 -27.94 29.87
N ASN A 470 2.24 -28.60 30.91
CA ASN A 470 2.02 -27.99 32.22
C ASN A 470 2.94 -28.68 33.24
N GLY A 471 4.07 -28.04 33.56
CA GLY A 471 5.13 -28.66 34.35
C GLY A 471 5.75 -29.85 33.61
N SER A 472 5.77 -31.02 34.26
CA SER A 472 6.28 -32.27 33.67
C SER A 472 5.25 -33.06 32.86
N VAL A 473 3.99 -32.57 32.77
CA VAL A 473 2.91 -33.29 32.08
C VAL A 473 2.73 -32.71 30.68
N GLN A 474 2.90 -33.56 29.68
CA GLN A 474 2.73 -33.19 28.28
C GLN A 474 1.24 -33.16 27.91
N ALA A 475 0.83 -32.16 27.13
CA ALA A 475 -0.56 -31.98 26.71
C ALA A 475 -0.91 -32.89 25.53
N VAL A 476 -1.04 -34.19 25.79
CA VAL A 476 -1.21 -35.25 24.78
C VAL A 476 -2.64 -35.78 24.64
N PHE A 477 -3.59 -35.23 25.39
CA PHE A 477 -5.00 -35.64 25.33
C PHE A 477 -5.86 -34.52 24.75
N ALA A 478 -6.83 -34.86 23.91
CA ALA A 478 -7.80 -33.87 23.43
C ALA A 478 -8.81 -33.56 24.53
N ASN A 479 -9.19 -32.29 24.68
CA ASN A 479 -10.25 -31.90 25.60
C ASN A 479 -11.63 -32.38 25.10
N THR A 480 -12.67 -32.29 25.94
CA THR A 480 -14.00 -32.80 25.58
C THR A 480 -14.67 -32.05 24.43
N ALA A 481 -14.29 -30.80 24.20
CA ALA A 481 -14.74 -30.00 23.07
C ALA A 481 -14.01 -30.32 21.75
N GLY A 482 -12.93 -31.11 21.78
CA GLY A 482 -12.11 -31.42 20.62
C GLY A 482 -11.47 -30.18 19.99
N ASN A 483 -11.14 -29.16 20.80
CA ASN A 483 -10.59 -27.89 20.32
C ASN A 483 -9.27 -27.47 20.99
N ALA A 484 -8.75 -28.29 21.91
CA ALA A 484 -7.44 -28.10 22.52
C ALA A 484 -6.81 -29.43 22.92
N CYS A 485 -5.48 -29.46 22.98
CA CYS A 485 -4.72 -30.53 23.61
C CYS A 485 -4.34 -30.12 25.04
N VAL A 486 -4.59 -30.98 26.01
CA VAL A 486 -4.54 -30.65 27.44
C VAL A 486 -3.67 -31.63 28.21
N ALA A 487 -2.98 -31.11 29.23
CA ALA A 487 -2.09 -31.87 30.11
C ALA A 487 -2.88 -32.59 31.22
N ALA A 488 -3.83 -33.43 30.82
CA ALA A 488 -4.56 -34.32 31.72
C ALA A 488 -3.73 -35.59 32.03
N GLY A 489 -4.03 -36.27 33.14
CA GLY A 489 -3.38 -37.53 33.50
C GLY A 489 -3.86 -38.74 32.67
N ALA A 490 -4.99 -38.59 31.96
CA ALA A 490 -5.55 -39.59 31.05
C ALA A 490 -6.48 -38.91 30.03
N THR A 491 -6.98 -39.68 29.05
CA THR A 491 -7.95 -39.22 28.04
C THR A 491 -9.15 -38.50 28.66
N CYS A 492 -9.61 -37.44 28.00
CA CYS A 492 -10.83 -36.72 28.37
C CYS A 492 -12.11 -37.34 27.77
N GLY A 493 -11.96 -38.30 26.85
CA GLY A 493 -13.07 -38.91 26.13
C GLY A 493 -13.70 -40.12 26.84
N ASN A 494 -14.64 -40.77 26.15
CA ASN A 494 -15.37 -41.95 26.65
C ASN A 494 -14.49 -43.17 26.95
N GLY A 495 -13.24 -43.18 26.48
CA GLY A 495 -12.27 -44.25 26.75
C GLY A 495 -11.59 -44.16 28.12
N ARG A 496 -11.89 -43.15 28.94
CA ARG A 496 -11.28 -43.00 30.26
C ARG A 496 -11.75 -44.11 31.20
N THR A 497 -10.84 -44.74 31.92
CA THR A 497 -11.18 -45.71 32.98
C THR A 497 -12.10 -45.06 34.00
N ALA A 498 -13.23 -45.71 34.31
CA ALA A 498 -14.20 -45.22 35.27
C ALA A 498 -13.54 -44.95 36.65
N ASN A 499 -14.06 -43.95 37.37
CA ASN A 499 -13.63 -43.61 38.74
C ASN A 499 -12.18 -43.10 38.86
N THR A 500 -11.62 -42.52 37.80
CA THR A 500 -10.24 -41.97 37.77
C THR A 500 -10.17 -40.46 37.55
N TRP A 501 -11.30 -39.74 37.51
CA TRP A 501 -11.29 -38.29 37.34
C TRP A 501 -10.75 -37.58 38.59
N THR A 502 -9.85 -36.62 38.39
CA THR A 502 -9.40 -35.67 39.42
C THR A 502 -9.89 -34.26 39.09
N ASN A 503 -9.89 -33.35 40.07
CA ASN A 503 -10.22 -31.95 39.81
C ASN A 503 -9.29 -31.33 38.75
N SER A 504 -8.00 -31.69 38.77
CA SER A 504 -7.03 -31.24 37.77
C SER A 504 -7.40 -31.72 36.37
N ASP A 505 -7.81 -32.98 36.22
CA ASP A 505 -8.28 -33.51 34.94
C ASP A 505 -9.57 -32.83 34.48
N CYS A 506 -10.52 -32.61 35.39
CA CYS A 506 -11.79 -31.98 35.06
C CYS A 506 -11.60 -30.56 34.57
N LEU A 507 -10.77 -29.76 35.26
CA LEU A 507 -10.40 -28.42 34.83
C LEU A 507 -9.67 -28.44 33.48
N ALA A 508 -8.72 -29.35 33.28
CA ALA A 508 -7.99 -29.45 32.02
C ALA A 508 -8.91 -29.84 30.86
N CYS A 509 -9.74 -30.87 31.04
CA CYS A 509 -10.58 -31.45 29.99
C CYS A 509 -11.84 -30.62 29.65
N ASN A 510 -12.41 -29.89 30.62
CA ASN A 510 -13.70 -29.19 30.46
C ASN A 510 -13.65 -27.69 30.74
N GLY A 511 -12.47 -27.16 31.13
CA GLY A 511 -12.34 -25.79 31.61
C GLY A 511 -13.23 -25.52 32.83
N ASN A 512 -13.67 -24.27 32.97
CA ASN A 512 -14.45 -23.83 34.13
C ASN A 512 -15.90 -24.34 34.13
N THR A 513 -16.38 -24.95 33.04
CA THR A 513 -17.77 -25.43 32.93
C THR A 513 -18.03 -26.67 33.78
N SER A 514 -17.01 -27.50 34.02
CA SER A 514 -17.09 -28.71 34.83
C SER A 514 -15.72 -29.03 35.43
N GLN A 515 -15.24 -28.14 36.30
CA GLN A 515 -13.86 -28.18 36.81
C GLN A 515 -13.64 -29.14 37.98
N TYR A 516 -14.69 -29.75 38.55
CA TYR A 516 -14.57 -30.62 39.72
C TYR A 516 -14.90 -32.07 39.38
N ALA A 517 -14.12 -33.01 39.88
CA ALA A 517 -14.48 -34.42 39.81
C ALA A 517 -15.64 -34.71 40.76
N LYS A 518 -16.57 -35.58 40.33
CA LYS A 518 -17.60 -36.13 41.20
C LYS A 518 -16.96 -36.91 42.36
N THR A 519 -17.69 -37.06 43.47
CA THR A 519 -17.19 -37.78 44.66
C THR A 519 -16.78 -39.23 44.35
N ASP A 520 -17.52 -39.90 43.46
CA ASP A 520 -17.23 -41.25 42.97
C ASP A 520 -16.14 -41.29 41.88
N ARG A 521 -15.65 -40.12 41.45
CA ARG A 521 -14.70 -39.91 40.35
C ARG A 521 -15.18 -40.44 38.99
N SER A 522 -16.47 -40.68 38.82
CA SER A 522 -17.04 -41.22 37.57
C SER A 522 -17.07 -40.21 36.43
N GLY A 523 -16.98 -38.92 36.75
CA GLY A 523 -16.98 -37.82 35.78
C GLY A 523 -16.70 -36.48 36.43
N CYS A 524 -17.01 -35.41 35.69
CA CYS A 524 -16.86 -34.03 36.14
C CYS A 524 -18.21 -33.35 36.41
N GLN A 525 -18.19 -32.28 37.20
CA GLN A 525 -19.31 -31.45 37.57
C GLN A 525 -18.89 -29.99 37.76
N ALA A 526 -19.85 -29.07 37.59
CA ALA A 526 -19.62 -27.62 37.67
C ALA A 526 -19.37 -27.12 39.10
N THR A 527 -20.06 -27.72 40.07
CA THR A 527 -20.00 -27.32 41.49
C THR A 527 -19.05 -28.22 42.25
N ALA A 528 -18.22 -27.65 43.13
CA ALA A 528 -17.38 -28.46 44.01
C ALA A 528 -18.28 -29.45 44.78
N PRO A 529 -17.88 -30.72 44.92
CA PRO A 529 -18.57 -31.62 45.83
C PRO A 529 -18.60 -30.92 47.18
N THR A 530 -19.79 -30.53 47.64
CA THR A 530 -19.95 -30.10 49.02
C THR A 530 -19.46 -31.28 49.82
N SER A 531 -18.31 -31.14 50.48
CA SER A 531 -17.81 -32.13 51.43
C SER A 531 -19.01 -32.47 52.29
N SER A 532 -19.63 -33.61 52.04
CA SER A 532 -20.81 -34.03 52.79
C SER A 532 -20.30 -34.07 54.21
N SER A 533 -20.68 -33.07 55.02
CA SER A 533 -20.47 -33.07 56.44
C SER A 533 -20.84 -34.47 56.88
N SER A 534 -19.83 -35.23 57.28
CA SER A 534 -19.95 -36.57 57.82
C SER A 534 -21.18 -36.59 58.70
N SER A 535 -22.08 -37.50 58.37
CA SER A 535 -23.39 -37.74 58.97
C SER A 535 -23.41 -37.64 60.50
N ASN A 536 -23.45 -36.43 61.07
CA ASN A 536 -23.80 -36.22 62.48
C ASN A 536 -25.29 -36.53 62.72
N SER A 537 -26.10 -36.66 61.66
CA SER A 537 -27.51 -37.03 61.74
C SER A 537 -27.74 -38.47 62.23
N MET A 538 -26.77 -39.39 62.13
CA MET A 538 -26.88 -40.72 62.76
C MET A 538 -26.45 -40.74 64.23
N ILE A 539 -25.61 -39.79 64.68
CA ILE A 539 -25.26 -39.68 66.11
C ILE A 539 -26.42 -39.05 66.89
N PHE A 540 -27.13 -38.07 66.34
CA PHE A 540 -28.32 -37.52 67.00
C PHE A 540 -29.48 -38.52 67.11
N LEU A 541 -29.73 -39.35 66.09
CA LEU A 541 -30.78 -40.38 66.19
C LEU A 541 -30.41 -41.48 67.20
N SER A 542 -29.14 -41.90 67.25
CA SER A 542 -28.68 -42.88 68.24
C SER A 542 -28.69 -42.31 69.67
N SER A 543 -28.37 -41.03 69.86
CA SER A 543 -28.37 -40.38 71.18
C SER A 543 -29.80 -40.16 71.70
N VAL A 544 -30.75 -39.82 70.82
CA VAL A 544 -32.17 -39.66 71.18
C VAL A 544 -32.83 -41.01 71.45
N LEU A 545 -32.49 -42.07 70.69
CA LEU A 545 -33.00 -43.42 70.97
C LEU A 545 -32.45 -43.96 72.31
N PHE A 546 -31.18 -43.68 72.63
CA PHE A 546 -30.57 -44.04 73.91
C PHE A 546 -31.17 -43.24 75.09
N LEU A 547 -31.55 -41.97 74.89
CA LEU A 547 -32.21 -41.15 75.91
C LEU A 547 -33.65 -41.60 76.17
N ILE A 548 -34.39 -42.02 75.14
CA ILE A 548 -35.77 -42.52 75.27
C ILE A 548 -35.80 -43.84 76.05
N THR A 549 -34.81 -44.72 75.90
CA THR A 549 -34.67 -45.94 76.73
C THR A 549 -34.26 -45.70 78.18
N PHE A 550 -33.88 -44.46 78.54
CA PHE A 550 -33.62 -44.07 79.94
C PHE A 550 -34.81 -43.32 80.58
N LEU A 551 -35.80 -42.92 79.79
CA LEU A 551 -36.97 -42.13 80.24
C LEU A 551 -38.29 -42.94 80.23
N PHE A 552 -38.27 -44.16 79.70
CA PHE A 552 -39.31 -45.19 79.80
C PHE A 552 -38.66 -46.51 80.21
#